data_AF-A0A8S2ZSW3-F1
#
_entry.id   AF-A0A8S2ZSW3-F1
#
_cell.length_a   1.000
_cell.length_b   1.000
_cell.length_c   1.000
_cell.angle_alpha   90.00
_cell.angle_beta   90.00
_cell.angle_gamma   90.00
#
_symmetry.space_group_name_H-M   'P 1'
#
loop_
_entity.id
_entity.type
_entity.pdbx_description
1 polymer ?
#
loop_
_entity_poly.entity_id
_entity_poly.type
_entity_poly.pdbx_seq_one_letter_code
_entity_poly.pdbx_strand_id
1 'polypeptide(L)'
;MPNDDDDHYYSFQLTKISSEDELEQILYDEETNSNYFKLDQGIVLRCHLLRHHDDDDDLLHENDFIIFNFHHIACDGGSTEIFLNDLHLAYCNKLSDVGDNSLQYIDYSIHEREMDMQDARHYWKQLLDGYPIDKQLALPYDHLSKLDQQRTGQGGYLTIELDS
;
A
#
# COMPACT_ATOMS: atom_id res chain seq x y z
N MET A 1 7.01 6.85 -34.18
CA MET A 1 7.34 6.45 -32.81
C MET A 1 6.66 7.47 -31.91
N PRO A 2 5.58 7.12 -31.19
CA PRO A 2 5.04 8.02 -30.18
C PRO A 2 6.02 8.08 -29.00
N ASN A 3 6.10 9.25 -28.37
CA ASN A 3 7.06 9.58 -27.31
C ASN A 3 6.68 8.89 -25.98
N ASP A 4 7.65 8.18 -25.39
CA ASP A 4 7.64 7.58 -24.04
C ASP A 4 8.07 8.62 -22.99
N ASP A 5 7.25 9.64 -22.71
CA ASP A 5 7.52 10.54 -21.58
C ASP A 5 6.23 10.77 -20.77
N ASP A 6 6.31 10.48 -19.47
CA ASP A 6 5.37 10.80 -18.36
C ASP A 6 4.23 9.82 -17.98
N ASP A 7 4.46 8.51 -18.00
CA ASP A 7 3.64 7.56 -17.21
C ASP A 7 4.29 7.32 -15.82
N HIS A 8 4.17 8.30 -14.93
CA HIS A 8 4.65 8.16 -13.55
C HIS A 8 3.61 7.41 -12.70
N TYR A 9 3.72 6.08 -12.65
CA TYR A 9 2.91 5.20 -11.78
C TYR A 9 3.26 5.30 -10.28
N TYR A 10 4.18 6.21 -9.94
CA TYR A 10 4.63 6.46 -8.58
C TYR A 10 4.72 7.96 -8.31
N SER A 11 4.58 8.33 -7.04
CA SER A 11 4.93 9.67 -6.57
C SER A 11 6.21 9.63 -5.75
N PHE A 12 7.13 10.53 -6.03
CA PHE A 12 8.35 10.72 -5.23
C PHE A 12 8.34 12.12 -4.63
N GLN A 13 8.60 12.21 -3.32
CA GLN A 13 8.72 13.48 -2.62
C GLN A 13 9.97 13.50 -1.76
N LEU A 14 10.66 14.63 -1.76
CA LEU A 14 11.77 14.93 -0.86
C LEU A 14 11.36 16.10 0.01
N THR A 15 11.45 15.94 1.33
CA THR A 15 11.18 17.01 2.30
C THR A 15 12.34 17.12 3.26
N LYS A 16 12.77 18.35 3.55
CA LYS A 16 13.71 18.63 4.64
C LYS A 16 12.90 18.85 5.91
N ILE A 17 13.33 18.21 7.00
CA ILE A 17 12.69 18.33 8.31
C ILE A 17 13.71 18.85 9.32
N SER A 18 13.27 19.78 10.15
CA SER A 18 14.11 20.45 11.16
C SER A 18 13.70 20.09 12.59
N SER A 19 12.51 19.49 12.78
CA SER A 19 11.99 19.10 14.08
C SER A 19 11.30 17.74 14.06
N GLU A 20 11.15 17.15 15.25
CA GLU A 20 10.42 15.90 15.47
C GLU A 20 8.90 16.09 15.25
N ASP A 21 8.35 17.26 15.61
CA ASP A 21 6.95 17.61 15.36
C ASP A 21 6.59 17.58 13.85
N GLU A 22 7.53 18.01 12.98
CA GLU A 22 7.34 17.94 11.52
C GLU A 22 7.33 16.50 11.03
N LEU A 23 8.18 15.64 11.59
CA LEU A 23 8.22 14.21 11.28
C LEU A 23 6.90 13.53 11.65
N GLU A 24 6.39 13.76 12.87
CA GLU A 24 5.13 13.17 13.33
C GLU A 24 3.95 13.60 12.45
N GLN A 25 3.88 14.88 12.08
CA GLN A 25 2.82 15.37 11.21
C GLN A 25 2.88 14.74 9.81
N ILE A 26 4.09 14.59 9.25
CA ILE A 26 4.27 13.94 7.94
C ILE A 26 3.87 12.47 8.01
N LEU A 27 4.27 11.74 9.06
CA LEU A 27 3.88 10.34 9.23
C LEU A 27 2.36 10.19 9.33
N TYR A 28 1.70 11.06 10.09
CA TYR A 28 0.25 11.10 10.20
C TYR A 28 -0.43 11.37 8.85
N ASP A 29 0.09 12.32 8.08
CA ASP A 29 -0.44 12.65 6.76
C ASP A 29 -0.24 11.49 5.77
N GLU A 30 0.92 10.84 5.78
CA GLU A 30 1.23 9.67 4.95
C GLU A 30 0.32 8.47 5.28
N GLU A 31 -0.10 8.31 6.54
CA GLU A 31 -1.02 7.24 6.96
C GLU A 31 -2.48 7.54 6.58
N THR A 32 -2.92 8.79 6.74
CA THR A 32 -4.36 9.13 6.70
C THR A 32 -4.82 9.75 5.39
N ASN A 33 -3.92 10.31 4.59
CA ASN A 33 -4.30 11.06 3.40
C ASN A 33 -4.48 10.15 2.17
N SER A 34 -5.72 9.68 2.00
CA SER A 34 -6.13 8.89 0.83
C SER A 34 -5.95 9.59 -0.53
N ASN A 35 -5.78 10.92 -0.59
CA ASN A 35 -5.59 11.63 -1.87
C ASN A 35 -4.21 11.43 -2.50
N TYR A 36 -3.26 10.82 -1.78
CA TYR A 36 -1.95 10.50 -2.31
C TYR A 36 -1.97 9.40 -3.37
N PHE A 37 -3.00 8.56 -3.36
CA PHE A 37 -3.20 7.53 -4.37
C PHE A 37 -4.28 7.96 -5.36
N LYS A 38 -3.91 7.99 -6.65
CA LYS A 38 -4.81 8.33 -7.75
C LYS A 38 -4.93 7.12 -8.66
N LEU A 39 -5.86 6.23 -8.32
CA LEU A 39 -6.06 4.96 -9.02
C LEU A 39 -6.49 5.13 -10.48
N ASP A 40 -7.22 6.21 -10.76
CA ASP A 40 -7.61 6.61 -12.11
C ASP A 40 -6.42 6.98 -12.99
N GLN A 41 -5.32 7.40 -12.37
CA GLN A 41 -4.05 7.78 -13.02
C GLN A 41 -2.97 6.71 -12.85
N GLY A 42 -3.27 5.58 -12.19
CA GLY A 42 -2.31 4.50 -11.94
C GLY A 42 -1.26 4.81 -10.88
N ILE A 43 -1.40 5.89 -10.09
CA ILE A 43 -0.47 6.23 -9.02
C ILE A 43 -0.80 5.37 -7.79
N VAL A 44 -0.06 4.27 -7.65
CA VAL A 44 -0.29 3.23 -6.62
C VAL A 44 0.90 3.05 -5.68
N LEU A 45 2.05 3.66 -6.01
CA LEU A 45 3.24 3.68 -5.18
C LEU A 45 3.60 5.12 -4.82
N ARG A 46 4.01 5.33 -3.59
CA ARG A 46 4.55 6.60 -3.11
C ARG A 46 5.84 6.35 -2.33
N CYS A 47 6.84 7.18 -2.59
CA CYS A 47 8.10 7.21 -1.88
C CYS A 47 8.33 8.63 -1.35
N HIS A 48 8.54 8.77 -0.05
CA HIS A 48 8.83 10.05 0.59
C HIS A 48 10.15 9.96 1.34
N LEU A 49 11.14 10.72 0.90
CA LEU A 49 12.44 10.86 1.56
C LEU A 49 12.44 12.10 2.46
N LEU A 50 12.74 11.91 3.73
CA LEU A 50 12.85 12.96 4.74
C LEU A 50 14.31 13.14 5.13
N ARG A 51 14.83 14.36 5.01
CA ARG A 51 16.22 14.69 5.36
C ARG A 51 16.31 15.59 6.58
N HIS A 52 17.17 15.24 7.53
CA HIS A 52 17.40 15.98 8.78
C HIS A 52 18.59 16.95 8.73
N HIS A 53 19.21 17.11 7.56
CA HIS A 53 20.44 17.87 7.39
C HIS A 53 20.30 18.95 6.31
N ASP A 54 21.07 20.03 6.48
CA ASP A 54 21.13 21.15 5.53
C ASP A 54 22.28 21.02 4.52
N ASP A 55 23.13 19.99 4.66
CA ASP A 55 24.25 19.77 3.75
C ASP A 55 23.74 19.54 2.31
N ASP A 56 24.40 20.18 1.34
CA ASP A 56 24.10 20.06 -0.09
C ASP A 56 24.66 18.75 -0.70
N ASP A 57 24.99 17.75 0.12
CA ASP A 57 25.39 16.45 -0.40
C ASP A 57 24.17 15.58 -0.74
N ASP A 58 24.34 14.74 -1.76
CA ASP A 58 23.29 13.84 -2.24
C ASP A 58 23.24 12.53 -1.42
N LEU A 59 23.90 12.48 -0.27
CA LEU A 59 24.02 11.27 0.54
C LEU A 59 22.92 11.18 1.60
N LEU A 60 22.61 9.95 2.01
CA LEU A 60 21.72 9.68 3.14
C LEU A 60 22.52 9.68 4.44
N HIS A 61 21.96 10.28 5.47
CA HIS A 61 22.53 10.34 6.82
C HIS A 61 21.73 9.48 7.80
N GLU A 62 22.29 9.21 8.99
CA GLU A 62 21.74 8.29 10.00
C GLU A 62 20.32 8.66 10.47
N ASN A 63 19.94 9.94 10.35
CA ASN A 63 18.62 10.45 10.75
C ASN A 63 17.67 10.66 9.57
N ASP A 64 18.03 10.29 8.35
CA ASP A 64 17.12 10.42 7.22
C ASP A 64 16.12 9.23 7.19
N PHE A 65 14.89 9.50 6.77
CA PHE A 65 13.83 8.49 6.70
C PHE A 65 13.36 8.30 5.26
N ILE A 66 13.13 7.06 4.85
CA ILE A 66 12.44 6.74 3.60
C ILE A 66 11.14 6.03 3.94
N ILE A 67 10.04 6.60 3.48
CA ILE A 67 8.70 6.07 3.64
C ILE A 67 8.25 5.52 2.29
N PHE A 68 7.92 4.23 2.25
CA PHE A 68 7.26 3.59 1.11
C PHE A 68 5.80 3.31 1.44
N ASN A 69 4.91 3.83 0.59
CA ASN A 69 3.48 3.71 0.73
C ASN A 69 2.89 3.05 -0.51
N PHE A 70 2.16 1.96 -0.31
CA PHE A 70 1.56 1.18 -1.37
C PHE A 70 0.04 1.19 -1.24
N HIS A 71 -0.66 1.39 -2.34
CA HIS A 71 -2.06 1.04 -2.39
C HIS A 71 -2.21 -0.48 -2.49
N HIS A 72 -2.99 -1.09 -1.59
CA HIS A 72 -3.17 -2.56 -1.52
C HIS A 72 -3.70 -3.23 -2.80
N ILE A 73 -4.22 -2.45 -3.75
CA ILE A 73 -4.62 -2.95 -5.07
C ILE A 73 -3.42 -3.49 -5.88
N ALA A 74 -2.22 -2.97 -5.62
CA ALA A 74 -1.00 -3.30 -6.36
C ALA A 74 0.00 -4.14 -5.57
N CYS A 75 -0.16 -4.22 -4.23
CA CYS A 75 0.80 -4.87 -3.36
C CYS A 75 0.10 -5.58 -2.20
N ASP A 76 0.49 -6.82 -1.93
CA ASP A 76 0.10 -7.60 -0.76
C ASP A 76 1.30 -7.82 0.19
N GLY A 77 1.06 -8.56 1.28
CA GLY A 77 2.11 -8.84 2.27
C GLY A 77 3.33 -9.57 1.66
N GLY A 78 3.11 -10.51 0.74
CA GLY A 78 4.21 -11.25 0.09
C GLY A 78 4.97 -10.39 -0.93
N SER A 79 4.26 -9.53 -1.65
CA SER A 79 4.83 -8.60 -2.62
C SER A 79 5.77 -7.57 -1.97
N THR A 80 5.49 -7.19 -0.72
CA THR A 80 6.32 -6.24 0.02
C THR A 80 7.73 -6.78 0.29
N GLU A 81 7.86 -8.06 0.64
CA GLU A 81 9.17 -8.69 0.86
C GLU A 81 9.99 -8.75 -0.44
N ILE A 82 9.34 -9.09 -1.55
CA ILE A 82 9.96 -9.11 -2.88
C ILE A 82 10.47 -7.71 -3.25
N PHE A 83 9.62 -6.69 -3.09
CA PHE A 83 10.00 -5.30 -3.36
C PHE A 83 11.24 -4.87 -2.57
N LEU A 84 11.30 -5.15 -1.26
CA LEU A 84 12.43 -4.76 -0.42
C LEU A 84 13.72 -5.48 -0.83
N ASN A 85 13.63 -6.75 -1.22
CA ASN A 85 14.76 -7.50 -1.75
C ASN A 85 15.25 -6.90 -3.07
N ASP A 86 14.35 -6.60 -3.99
CA ASP A 86 14.69 -6.03 -5.29
C ASP A 86 15.28 -4.62 -5.15
N LEU A 87 14.74 -3.81 -4.22
CA LEU A 87 15.29 -2.52 -3.86
C LEU A 87 16.73 -2.64 -3.32
N HIS A 88 16.98 -3.61 -2.44
CA HIS A 88 18.33 -3.88 -1.94
C HIS A 88 19.29 -4.28 -3.06
N LEU A 89 18.86 -5.18 -3.95
CA LEU A 89 19.66 -5.61 -5.09
C LEU A 89 19.93 -4.46 -6.06
N ALA A 90 18.94 -3.60 -6.33
CA ALA A 90 19.09 -2.39 -7.11
C ALA A 90 20.13 -1.45 -6.50
N TYR A 91 20.02 -1.20 -5.20
CA TYR A 91 20.97 -0.37 -4.45
C TYR A 91 22.41 -0.91 -4.51
N CYS A 92 22.57 -2.24 -4.51
CA CYS A 92 23.88 -2.89 -4.67
C CYS A 92 24.35 -3.05 -6.13
N ASN A 93 23.63 -2.52 -7.12
CA ASN A 93 23.87 -2.73 -8.56
C ASN A 93 23.89 -4.22 -8.97
N LYS A 94 23.02 -5.02 -8.35
CA LYS A 94 22.86 -6.47 -8.57
C LYS A 94 21.48 -6.86 -9.08
N LEU A 95 20.58 -5.90 -9.34
CA LEU A 95 19.23 -6.21 -9.81
C LEU A 95 19.25 -6.99 -11.14
N SER A 96 20.22 -6.74 -12.00
CA SER A 96 20.43 -7.48 -13.25
C SER A 96 20.68 -8.98 -13.06
N ASP A 97 21.10 -9.40 -11.86
CA ASP A 97 21.39 -10.80 -11.54
C ASP A 97 20.11 -11.63 -11.29
N VAL A 98 18.97 -10.96 -11.09
CA VAL A 98 17.67 -11.60 -10.81
C VAL A 98 17.02 -12.17 -12.08
N GLY A 99 17.51 -11.80 -13.27
CA GLY A 99 16.92 -12.18 -14.54
C GLY A 99 15.61 -11.43 -14.81
N ASP A 100 15.19 -11.41 -16.07
CA ASP A 100 13.93 -10.76 -16.44
C ASP A 100 12.74 -11.59 -15.97
N ASN A 101 11.84 -10.98 -15.19
CA ASN A 101 10.59 -11.62 -14.77
C ASN A 101 9.66 -11.73 -15.98
N SER A 102 9.83 -12.81 -16.74
CA SER A 102 9.03 -13.09 -17.95
C SER A 102 7.51 -13.22 -17.69
N LEU A 103 7.08 -13.33 -16.44
CA LEU A 103 5.68 -13.35 -16.04
C LEU A 103 5.34 -12.06 -15.28
N GLN A 104 4.46 -11.25 -15.86
CA GLN A 104 3.98 -10.01 -15.25
C GLN A 104 2.62 -10.23 -14.60
N TYR A 105 2.23 -9.34 -13.67
CA TYR A 105 0.92 -9.41 -13.02
C TYR A 105 -0.23 -9.44 -14.05
N ILE A 106 -0.09 -8.70 -15.16
CA ILE A 106 -1.12 -8.68 -16.22
C ILE A 106 -1.32 -10.05 -16.88
N ASP A 107 -0.25 -10.83 -17.04
CA ASP A 107 -0.34 -12.19 -17.59
C ASP A 107 -1.11 -13.10 -16.62
N TYR A 108 -0.84 -12.96 -15.32
CA TYR A 108 -1.58 -13.66 -14.28
C TYR A 108 -3.06 -13.27 -14.26
N SER A 109 -3.39 -11.97 -14.36
CA SER A 109 -4.79 -11.51 -14.38
C SER A 109 -5.57 -12.02 -15.60
N ILE A 110 -4.93 -12.10 -16.76
CA ILE A 110 -5.55 -12.69 -17.96
C ILE A 110 -5.80 -14.18 -17.72
N HIS A 111 -4.80 -14.90 -17.20
CA HIS A 111 -4.93 -16.32 -16.89
C HIS A 111 -6.07 -16.57 -15.88
N GLU A 112 -6.11 -15.83 -14.78
CA GLU A 112 -7.14 -15.94 -13.74
C GLU A 112 -8.55 -15.75 -14.31
N ARG A 113 -8.72 -14.79 -15.22
CA ARG A 113 -10.00 -14.53 -15.88
C ARG A 113 -10.49 -15.72 -16.72
N GLU A 114 -9.57 -16.50 -17.28
CA GLU A 114 -9.87 -17.67 -18.11
C GLU A 114 -10.01 -18.97 -17.28
N MET A 115 -9.61 -18.97 -16.01
CA MET A 115 -9.71 -20.15 -15.14
C MET A 115 -11.17 -20.57 -14.90
N ASP A 116 -11.46 -21.86 -15.04
CA ASP A 116 -12.76 -22.40 -14.69
C ASP A 116 -12.94 -22.50 -13.17
N MET A 117 -13.71 -21.56 -12.63
CA MET A 117 -14.02 -21.49 -11.20
C MET A 117 -15.38 -22.10 -10.85
N GLN A 118 -15.99 -22.93 -11.70
CA GLN A 118 -17.32 -23.52 -11.47
C GLN A 118 -17.42 -24.28 -10.14
N ASP A 119 -16.50 -25.20 -9.89
CA ASP A 119 -16.52 -26.04 -8.68
C ASP A 119 -16.28 -25.19 -7.42
N ALA A 120 -15.31 -24.28 -7.46
CA ALA A 120 -15.06 -23.34 -6.36
C ALA A 120 -16.30 -22.49 -6.06
N ARG A 121 -16.96 -21.95 -7.10
CA ARG A 121 -18.21 -21.18 -6.94
C ARG A 121 -19.33 -22.05 -6.35
N HIS A 122 -19.48 -23.29 -6.80
CA HIS A 122 -20.49 -24.19 -6.26
C HIS A 122 -20.24 -24.48 -4.78
N TYR A 123 -19.00 -24.81 -4.42
CA TYR A 123 -18.58 -25.04 -3.04
C TYR A 123 -18.89 -23.85 -2.14
N TRP A 124 -18.46 -22.64 -2.50
CA TRP A 124 -18.69 -21.44 -1.69
C TRP A 124 -20.17 -21.08 -1.57
N LYS A 125 -20.95 -21.26 -2.65
CA LYS A 125 -22.41 -21.07 -2.59
C LYS A 125 -23.07 -22.03 -1.61
N GLN A 126 -22.69 -23.31 -1.64
CA GLN A 126 -23.24 -24.30 -0.73
C GLN A 126 -22.81 -24.05 0.72
N LEU A 127 -21.54 -23.68 0.94
CA LEU A 127 -21.00 -23.42 2.28
C LEU A 127 -21.67 -22.21 2.95
N LEU A 128 -21.96 -21.17 2.17
CA LEU A 128 -22.57 -19.93 2.65
C LEU A 128 -24.10 -19.93 2.54
N ASP A 129 -24.72 -21.02 2.08
CA ASP A 129 -26.16 -21.12 1.97
C ASP A 129 -26.82 -21.00 3.35
N GLY A 130 -27.84 -20.15 3.44
CA GLY A 130 -28.51 -19.84 4.71
C GLY A 130 -27.68 -19.04 5.72
N TYR A 131 -26.49 -18.53 5.35
CA TYR A 131 -25.73 -17.64 6.24
C TYR A 131 -26.53 -16.34 6.47
N PRO A 132 -26.81 -15.97 7.73
CA PRO A 132 -27.63 -14.82 8.04
C PRO A 132 -26.82 -13.53 7.85
N ILE A 133 -26.79 -13.03 6.60
CA ILE A 133 -26.09 -11.78 6.21
C ILE A 133 -26.62 -10.56 6.97
N ASP A 134 -27.88 -10.61 7.39
CA ASP A 134 -28.55 -9.60 8.21
C ASP A 134 -28.15 -9.65 9.69
N LYS A 135 -27.58 -10.78 10.14
CA LYS A 135 -27.17 -10.96 11.53
C LYS A 135 -25.71 -10.58 11.71
N GLN A 136 -25.49 -9.34 12.12
CA GLN A 136 -24.17 -8.87 12.53
C GLN A 136 -23.59 -9.79 13.62
N LEU A 137 -22.30 -10.12 13.51
CA LEU A 137 -21.60 -10.90 14.53
C LEU A 137 -21.71 -10.18 15.87
N ALA A 138 -22.21 -10.87 16.90
CA ALA A 138 -22.41 -10.30 18.23
C ALA A 138 -21.07 -10.20 18.96
N LEU A 139 -20.22 -9.29 18.51
CA LEU A 139 -19.00 -8.91 19.22
C LEU A 139 -19.35 -7.91 20.34
N PRO A 140 -18.60 -7.89 21.44
CA PRO A 140 -18.74 -6.84 22.46
C PRO A 140 -18.22 -5.53 21.87
N TYR A 141 -19.08 -4.82 21.13
CA TYR A 141 -18.74 -3.53 20.55
C TYR A 141 -18.80 -2.45 21.65
N ASP A 142 -17.77 -1.61 21.73
CA ASP A 142 -17.79 -0.44 22.62
C ASP A 142 -18.79 0.62 22.14
N HIS A 143 -19.00 0.72 20.82
CA HIS A 143 -20.01 1.58 20.20
C HIS A 143 -20.91 0.79 19.26
N LEU A 144 -22.22 1.04 19.32
CA LEU A 144 -23.19 0.43 18.40
C LEU A 144 -22.89 0.85 16.95
N SER A 145 -22.93 -0.12 16.04
CA SER A 145 -22.92 0.17 14.61
C SER A 145 -24.10 1.09 14.28
N LYS A 146 -23.82 2.23 13.64
CA LYS A 146 -24.87 3.07 13.07
C LYS A 146 -25.44 2.30 11.88
N LEU A 147 -26.52 1.55 12.11
CA LEU A 147 -27.22 0.67 11.16
C LEU A 147 -27.64 1.33 9.84
N ASP A 148 -27.51 2.66 9.72
CA ASP A 148 -27.99 3.47 8.59
C ASP A 148 -26.88 4.24 7.86
N GLN A 149 -25.61 4.07 8.24
CA GLN A 149 -24.48 4.66 7.50
C GLN A 149 -23.89 3.61 6.57
N GLN A 150 -23.97 3.86 5.25
CA GLN A 150 -23.15 3.17 4.27
C GLN A 150 -21.70 3.14 4.77
N ARG A 151 -21.05 1.97 4.72
CA ARG A 151 -19.62 1.84 5.03
C ARG A 151 -18.88 2.90 4.23
N THR A 152 -18.29 3.89 4.91
CA THR A 152 -17.63 5.03 4.27
C THR A 152 -16.34 4.63 3.55
N GLY A 153 -15.83 3.42 3.81
CA GLY A 153 -14.56 2.94 3.28
C GLY A 153 -13.34 3.63 3.90
N GLN A 154 -13.55 4.59 4.80
CA GLN A 154 -12.48 5.28 5.51
C GLN A 154 -12.05 4.45 6.71
N GLY A 155 -10.74 4.20 6.83
CA GLY A 155 -10.14 3.61 8.02
C GLY A 155 -10.34 4.53 9.24
N GLY A 156 -10.33 3.94 10.43
CA GLY A 156 -10.26 4.67 11.68
C GLY A 156 -9.04 4.21 12.46
N TYR A 157 -8.30 5.13 13.06
CA TYR A 157 -7.23 4.81 13.98
C TYR A 157 -7.70 5.04 15.42
N LEU A 158 -7.22 4.22 16.35
CA LEU A 158 -7.42 4.37 17.78
C LEU A 158 -6.05 4.35 18.42
N THR A 159 -5.60 5.52 18.89
CA THR A 159 -4.36 5.63 19.67
C THR A 159 -4.69 5.28 21.12
N ILE A 160 -4.03 4.26 21.66
CA ILE A 160 -4.15 3.89 23.08
C ILE A 160 -2.79 4.15 23.72
N GLU A 161 -2.74 5.10 24.65
CA GLU A 161 -1.60 5.24 25.55
C GLU A 161 -1.70 4.17 26.63
N LEU A 162 -0.66 3.34 26.76
CA LEU A 162 -0.54 2.35 27.83
C LEU A 162 0.19 3.01 28.99
N ASP A 163 -0.52 3.34 30.06
CA ASP A 163 0.09 3.74 31.33
C ASP A 163 0.98 2.60 31.85
N SER A 164 2.27 2.90 32.03
CA SER A 164 3.28 2.02 32.65
C SER A 164 3.31 2.16 34.17
#